data_AF-A0A954WT45-F1
#
_entry.id   AF-A0A954WT45-F1
#
_cell.length_a   1.000
_cell.length_b   1.000
_cell.length_c   1.000
_cell.angle_alpha   90.00
_cell.angle_beta   90.00
_cell.angle_gamma   90.00
#
_symmetry.space_group_name_H-M   'P 1'
#
loop_
_entity.id
_entity.type
_entity.pdbx_description
1 polymer ?
#
loop_
_entity_poly.entity_id
_entity_poly.type
_entity_poly.pdbx_seq_one_letter_code
_entity_poly.pdbx_strand_id
1 'polypeptide(L)'
;MKTHHMHNAAKQRILKPQLVLGIIWMIACARPAFGQLDFEAAPINYNSMETTDPVRKLMERIDAGDFELKYDSNHGYLPAMLEALDVSPSSQMLVFSKTSFQLRKINPARPRAVYFNDDVYIGWVQKGDVLEISSVDPQNGAIFYTLSQEETDRPKIVRDKGQCITCHASSRTSGVPGHLVRSVYASSSGQPFFGSGTFTTDHRSPFHERWGGWYVTGTHGKQRHMGNVIASDRDEPEELDVESGANVVDLSNRIDTAPYLRPTSDIVALMVLEHQARMHNLITRANFDTRSAQHYDK
;
A
#
# COMPACT_ATOMS: atom_id res chain seq x y z
N MET A 1 -3.54 -64.64 75.05
CA MET A 1 -4.63 -63.64 75.16
C MET A 1 -4.13 -62.36 74.51
N LYS A 2 -4.74 -61.95 73.38
CA LYS A 2 -4.32 -60.81 72.57
C LYS A 2 -4.63 -59.49 73.30
N THR A 3 -3.68 -58.56 73.33
CA THR A 3 -3.97 -57.13 73.19
C THR A 3 -2.81 -56.48 72.44
N HIS A 4 -3.09 -55.83 71.32
CA HIS A 4 -2.23 -54.76 70.83
C HIS A 4 -3.09 -53.64 70.26
N HIS A 5 -2.81 -52.46 70.80
CA HIS A 5 -3.41 -51.17 70.53
C HIS A 5 -3.35 -50.75 69.06
N MET A 6 -4.42 -50.07 68.63
CA MET A 6 -4.49 -49.26 67.44
C MET A 6 -3.50 -48.09 67.50
N HIS A 7 -2.82 -47.80 66.39
CA HIS A 7 -2.20 -46.51 66.11
C HIS A 7 -2.81 -45.94 64.83
N ASN A 8 -3.37 -44.74 64.96
CA ASN A 8 -4.00 -43.97 63.90
C ASN A 8 -2.90 -43.14 63.21
N ALA A 9 -2.81 -43.19 61.88
CA ALA A 9 -1.93 -42.32 61.10
C ALA A 9 -2.72 -41.61 59.99
N ALA A 10 -2.82 -40.29 60.10
CA ALA A 10 -3.43 -39.40 59.12
C ALA A 10 -2.64 -39.43 57.80
N LYS A 11 -3.32 -39.71 56.68
CA LYS A 11 -2.75 -39.59 55.33
C LYS A 11 -3.06 -38.21 54.74
N GLN A 12 -2.04 -37.36 54.66
CA GLN A 12 -2.04 -36.18 53.79
C GLN A 12 -2.12 -36.65 52.33
N ARG A 13 -3.15 -36.22 51.60
CA ARG A 13 -3.29 -36.46 50.15
C ARG A 13 -2.32 -35.53 49.41
N ILE A 14 -1.16 -36.06 49.07
CA ILE A 14 -0.22 -35.41 48.15
C ILE A 14 -0.82 -35.47 46.75
N LEU A 15 -1.13 -34.32 46.16
CA LEU A 15 -1.50 -34.21 44.75
C LEU A 15 -0.34 -34.73 43.90
N LYS A 16 -0.62 -35.67 42.99
CA LYS A 16 0.40 -36.29 42.14
C LYS A 16 1.04 -35.22 41.22
N PRO A 17 2.39 -35.16 41.12
CA PRO A 17 3.12 -34.14 40.33
C PRO A 17 2.80 -34.17 38.82
N GLN A 18 2.23 -35.27 38.31
CA GLN A 18 1.79 -35.41 36.92
C GLN A 18 0.61 -34.50 36.57
N LEU A 19 -0.27 -34.16 37.53
CA LEU A 19 -1.39 -33.24 37.26
C LEU A 19 -0.92 -31.77 37.17
N VAL A 20 0.15 -31.41 37.88
CA VAL A 20 0.69 -30.05 37.88
C VAL A 20 1.44 -29.75 36.58
N LEU A 21 2.17 -30.72 36.03
CA LEU A 21 2.84 -30.54 34.73
C LEU A 21 1.87 -30.38 33.55
N GLY A 22 0.73 -31.07 33.57
CA GLY A 22 -0.27 -30.98 32.48
C GLY A 22 -0.97 -29.62 32.40
N ILE A 23 -1.20 -28.98 33.55
CA ILE A 23 -1.81 -27.63 33.63
C ILE A 23 -0.82 -26.56 33.17
N ILE A 24 0.46 -26.68 33.51
CA ILE A 24 1.51 -25.76 33.07
C ILE A 24 1.71 -25.83 31.55
N TRP A 25 1.56 -27.02 30.94
CA TRP A 25 1.67 -27.19 29.48
C TRP A 25 0.45 -26.64 28.71
N MET A 26 -0.75 -26.71 29.28
CA MET A 26 -1.95 -26.09 28.68
C MET A 26 -1.92 -24.56 28.73
N ILE A 27 -1.37 -23.96 29.79
CA ILE A 27 -1.21 -22.48 29.88
C ILE A 27 -0.09 -22.01 28.93
N ALA A 28 0.97 -22.78 28.73
CA ALA A 28 2.06 -22.46 27.80
C ALA A 28 1.66 -22.56 26.31
N CYS A 29 0.57 -23.28 25.99
CA CYS A 29 0.05 -23.42 24.63
C CYS A 29 -1.13 -22.49 24.31
N ALA A 30 -1.58 -21.67 25.26
CA ALA A 30 -2.54 -20.61 24.99
C ALA A 30 -1.83 -19.47 24.23
N ARG A 31 -1.64 -19.67 22.92
CA ARG A 31 -1.33 -18.56 22.03
C ARG A 31 -2.50 -17.59 22.13
N PRO A 32 -2.28 -16.28 22.36
CA PRO A 32 -3.35 -15.32 22.13
C PRO A 32 -3.83 -15.54 20.70
N ALA A 33 -5.10 -15.92 20.55
CA ALA A 33 -5.76 -15.84 19.28
C ALA A 33 -5.90 -14.34 19.00
N PHE A 34 -4.90 -13.75 18.36
CA PHE A 34 -5.09 -12.48 17.68
C PHE A 34 -6.14 -12.76 16.61
N GLY A 35 -7.38 -12.36 16.88
CA GLY A 35 -8.44 -12.39 15.88
C GLY A 35 -7.91 -11.66 14.66
N GLN A 36 -7.77 -12.37 13.55
CA GLN A 36 -7.45 -11.73 12.29
C GLN A 36 -8.61 -10.79 12.00
N LEU A 37 -8.30 -9.52 11.75
CA LEU A 37 -9.32 -8.55 11.43
C LEU A 37 -9.95 -8.94 10.10
N ASP A 38 -11.18 -9.43 10.15
CA ASP A 38 -11.98 -9.77 8.98
C ASP A 38 -12.79 -8.54 8.58
N PHE A 39 -12.19 -7.69 7.76
CA PHE A 39 -12.83 -6.45 7.30
C PHE A 39 -13.98 -6.71 6.31
N GLU A 40 -14.13 -7.94 5.80
CA GLU A 40 -15.25 -8.31 4.95
C GLU A 40 -16.51 -8.63 5.77
N ALA A 41 -16.34 -9.00 7.05
CA ALA A 41 -17.43 -9.29 7.97
C ALA A 41 -17.92 -8.05 8.73
N ALA A 42 -19.07 -8.21 9.41
CA ALA A 42 -19.53 -7.22 10.38
C ALA A 42 -18.49 -7.04 11.50
N PRO A 43 -18.22 -5.81 11.95
CA PRO A 43 -18.99 -4.58 11.68
C PRO A 43 -18.47 -3.74 10.50
N ILE A 44 -17.46 -4.19 9.77
CA ILE A 44 -16.80 -3.38 8.72
C ILE A 44 -17.52 -3.52 7.38
N ASN A 45 -17.78 -4.75 6.92
CA ASN A 45 -18.48 -5.04 5.67
C ASN A 45 -17.88 -4.31 4.45
N TYR A 46 -16.56 -4.27 4.34
CA TYR A 46 -15.81 -3.40 3.43
C TYR A 46 -16.37 -3.38 1.99
N ASN A 47 -16.63 -4.55 1.38
CA ASN A 47 -17.08 -4.62 -0.02
C ASN A 47 -18.54 -4.17 -0.25
N SER A 48 -19.40 -4.25 0.76
CA SER A 48 -20.83 -3.92 0.64
C SER A 48 -21.20 -2.58 1.25
N MET A 49 -20.33 -2.00 2.09
CA MET A 49 -20.57 -0.70 2.70
C MET A 49 -20.53 0.42 1.66
N GLU A 50 -21.51 1.32 1.75
CA GLU A 50 -21.51 2.57 1.01
C GLU A 50 -20.32 3.45 1.44
N THR A 51 -19.67 4.07 0.46
CA THR A 51 -18.51 4.94 0.69
C THR A 51 -18.93 6.40 0.60
N THR A 52 -18.14 7.30 1.18
CA THR A 52 -18.36 8.75 1.21
C THR A 52 -17.09 9.53 0.86
N ASP A 53 -16.13 8.83 0.29
CA ASP A 53 -14.81 9.33 -0.12
C ASP A 53 -14.91 10.34 -1.29
N PRO A 54 -13.85 11.13 -1.55
CA PRO A 54 -13.85 12.14 -2.61
C PRO A 54 -14.24 11.61 -4.00
N VAL A 55 -13.80 10.41 -4.38
CA VAL A 55 -14.14 9.82 -5.69
C VAL A 55 -15.62 9.46 -5.75
N ARG A 56 -16.20 8.92 -4.67
CA ARG A 56 -17.64 8.67 -4.62
C ARG A 56 -18.47 9.95 -4.78
N LYS A 57 -18.07 11.03 -4.12
CA LYS A 57 -18.71 12.35 -4.27
C LYS A 57 -18.58 12.89 -5.68
N LEU A 58 -17.44 12.68 -6.35
CA LEU A 58 -17.26 13.03 -7.76
C LEU A 58 -18.20 12.23 -8.67
N MET A 59 -18.34 10.93 -8.45
CA MET A 59 -19.28 10.10 -9.20
C MET A 59 -20.72 10.64 -9.11
N GLU A 60 -21.15 11.06 -7.93
CA GLU A 60 -22.48 11.64 -7.71
C GLU A 60 -22.68 12.95 -8.48
N ARG A 61 -21.65 13.81 -8.52
CA ARG A 61 -21.68 15.05 -9.32
C ARG A 61 -21.74 14.77 -10.83
N ILE A 62 -21.03 13.75 -11.30
CA ILE A 62 -21.07 13.34 -12.71
C ILE A 62 -22.47 12.78 -13.04
N ASP A 63 -23.02 11.91 -12.19
CA ASP A 63 -24.34 11.32 -12.38
C ASP A 63 -25.46 12.39 -12.37
N ALA A 64 -25.29 13.44 -11.56
CA ALA A 64 -26.19 14.59 -11.52
C ALA A 64 -26.04 15.56 -12.71
N GLY A 65 -24.96 15.46 -13.47
CA GLY A 65 -24.64 16.39 -14.57
C GLY A 65 -23.96 17.69 -14.11
N ASP A 66 -23.51 17.77 -12.86
CA ASP A 66 -22.84 18.93 -12.27
C ASP A 66 -21.34 18.99 -12.62
N PHE A 67 -20.79 17.92 -13.19
CA PHE A 67 -19.41 17.85 -13.62
C PHE A 67 -19.24 16.94 -14.84
N GLU A 68 -18.46 17.39 -15.82
CA GLU A 68 -18.14 16.65 -17.03
C GLU A 68 -16.64 16.34 -17.08
N LEU A 69 -16.29 15.06 -17.25
CA LEU A 69 -14.92 14.63 -17.44
C LEU A 69 -14.50 14.84 -18.89
N LYS A 70 -13.77 15.93 -19.15
CA LYS A 70 -13.23 16.22 -20.47
C LYS A 70 -12.09 15.28 -20.82
N TYR A 71 -12.13 14.74 -22.03
CA TYR A 71 -11.08 13.88 -22.57
C TYR A 71 -9.92 14.72 -23.14
N ASP A 72 -8.69 14.36 -22.80
CA ASP A 72 -7.46 14.90 -23.39
C ASP A 72 -6.85 13.88 -24.35
N SER A 73 -6.43 14.32 -25.55
CA SER A 73 -5.93 13.41 -26.58
C SER A 73 -4.61 12.69 -26.21
N ASN A 74 -3.84 13.25 -25.27
CA ASN A 74 -2.54 12.71 -24.86
C ASN A 74 -2.62 11.92 -23.55
N HIS A 75 -3.49 12.35 -22.63
CA HIS A 75 -3.57 11.85 -21.27
C HIS A 75 -4.94 11.24 -20.90
N GLY A 76 -5.88 11.18 -21.85
CA GLY A 76 -7.28 10.80 -21.64
C GLY A 76 -7.93 11.63 -20.53
N TYR A 77 -8.54 11.00 -19.52
CA TYR A 77 -9.25 11.76 -18.48
C TYR A 77 -8.35 12.23 -17.34
N LEU A 78 -7.03 11.98 -17.38
CA LEU A 78 -6.12 12.34 -16.28
C LEU A 78 -6.22 13.83 -15.89
N PRO A 79 -6.12 14.82 -16.81
CA PRO A 79 -6.16 16.23 -16.42
C PRO A 79 -7.49 16.61 -15.76
N ALA A 80 -8.62 16.16 -16.33
CA ALA A 80 -9.94 16.42 -15.78
C ALA A 80 -10.14 15.76 -14.40
N MET A 81 -9.58 14.56 -14.18
CA MET A 81 -9.62 13.87 -12.89
C MET A 81 -8.77 14.59 -11.83
N LEU A 82 -7.58 15.08 -12.21
CA LEU A 82 -6.73 15.86 -11.30
C LEU A 82 -7.41 17.17 -10.89
N GLU A 83 -8.04 17.87 -11.82
CA GLU A 83 -8.82 19.09 -11.55
C GLU A 83 -10.02 18.79 -10.64
N ALA A 84 -10.79 17.75 -10.97
CA ALA A 84 -12.02 17.41 -10.24
C ALA A 84 -11.78 17.03 -8.77
N LEU A 85 -10.61 16.44 -8.48
CA LEU A 85 -10.23 15.92 -7.17
C LEU A 85 -9.19 16.77 -6.47
N ASP A 86 -8.85 17.94 -7.01
CA ASP A 86 -7.84 18.87 -6.47
C ASP A 86 -6.48 18.18 -6.22
N VAL A 87 -6.01 17.41 -7.20
CA VAL A 87 -4.71 16.74 -7.16
C VAL A 87 -3.71 17.52 -7.99
N SER A 88 -2.74 18.15 -7.33
CA SER A 88 -1.72 18.94 -8.04
C SER A 88 -0.81 18.05 -8.90
N PRO A 89 -0.57 18.40 -10.18
CA PRO A 89 0.46 17.75 -10.99
C PRO A 89 1.86 17.82 -10.39
N SER A 90 2.14 18.76 -9.47
CA SER A 90 3.45 18.84 -8.79
C SER A 90 3.75 17.65 -7.88
N SER A 91 2.74 16.87 -7.51
CA SER A 91 2.89 15.62 -6.73
C SER A 91 3.42 14.44 -7.55
N GLN A 92 3.61 14.62 -8.87
CA GLN A 92 3.95 13.55 -9.80
C GLN A 92 5.20 12.76 -9.40
N MET A 93 5.04 11.46 -9.21
CA MET A 93 6.11 10.48 -9.01
C MET A 93 6.18 9.51 -10.18
N LEU A 94 7.39 9.06 -10.52
CA LEU A 94 7.63 8.17 -11.66
C LEU A 94 8.16 6.81 -11.18
N VAL A 95 7.40 5.76 -11.48
CA VAL A 95 7.69 4.36 -11.08
C VAL A 95 7.97 3.53 -12.33
N PHE A 96 9.19 3.04 -12.48
CA PHE A 96 9.55 2.20 -13.61
C PHE A 96 9.49 0.70 -13.30
N SER A 97 9.39 0.31 -12.03
CA SER A 97 9.22 -1.09 -11.66
C SER A 97 7.86 -1.63 -12.06
N LYS A 98 7.83 -2.88 -12.51
CA LYS A 98 6.64 -3.65 -12.88
C LYS A 98 5.89 -4.17 -11.65
N THR A 99 5.36 -3.24 -10.86
CA THR A 99 4.63 -3.50 -9.60
C THR A 99 3.19 -3.00 -9.62
N SER A 100 2.64 -2.77 -10.82
CA SER A 100 1.30 -2.20 -11.08
C SER A 100 0.36 -3.25 -11.66
N PHE A 101 -0.95 -2.97 -11.63
CA PHE A 101 -1.94 -3.71 -12.41
C PHE A 101 -1.60 -3.69 -13.91
N GLN A 102 -1.14 -2.55 -14.44
CA GLN A 102 -0.77 -2.36 -15.84
C GLN A 102 0.70 -2.69 -16.16
N LEU A 103 1.33 -3.63 -15.46
CA LEU A 103 2.78 -3.94 -15.54
C LEU A 103 3.33 -4.20 -16.94
N ARG A 104 2.50 -4.66 -17.90
CA ARG A 104 2.95 -4.95 -19.27
C ARG A 104 3.31 -3.68 -20.05
N LYS A 105 2.80 -2.52 -19.64
CA LYS A 105 3.01 -1.22 -20.29
C LYS A 105 4.07 -0.35 -19.60
N ILE A 106 4.63 -0.83 -18.47
CA ILE A 106 5.59 -0.10 -17.63
C ILE A 106 6.99 -0.67 -17.83
N ASN A 107 7.99 0.19 -17.98
CA ASN A 107 9.41 -0.16 -18.00
C ASN A 107 10.26 1.11 -17.72
N PRO A 108 11.60 1.00 -17.56
CA PRO A 108 12.47 2.17 -17.37
C PRO A 108 12.27 3.31 -18.37
N ALA A 109 12.12 3.01 -19.67
CA ALA A 109 11.90 4.06 -20.67
C ALA A 109 10.49 4.66 -20.64
N ARG A 110 9.51 3.98 -20.04
CA ARG A 110 8.09 4.40 -19.96
C ARG A 110 7.54 4.12 -18.56
N PRO A 111 7.99 4.86 -17.52
CA PRO A 111 7.48 4.70 -16.17
C PRO A 111 5.99 5.05 -16.06
N ARG A 112 5.33 4.48 -15.05
CA ARG A 112 4.01 4.93 -14.58
C ARG A 112 4.16 6.23 -13.81
N ALA A 113 3.26 7.16 -14.00
CA ALA A 113 3.12 8.33 -13.14
C ALA A 113 2.13 8.04 -11.99
N VAL A 114 2.42 8.55 -10.80
CA VAL A 114 1.50 8.56 -9.65
C VAL A 114 1.37 10.00 -9.18
N TYR A 115 0.14 10.47 -9.02
CA TYR A 115 -0.20 11.77 -8.48
C TYR A 115 -0.97 11.58 -7.18
N PHE A 116 -0.85 12.52 -6.24
CA PHE A 116 -1.58 12.44 -4.99
C PHE A 116 -1.86 13.82 -4.38
N ASN A 117 -2.93 13.88 -3.60
CA ASN A 117 -3.13 14.90 -2.57
C ASN A 117 -3.36 14.18 -1.23
N ASP A 118 -3.95 14.87 -0.27
CA ASP A 118 -4.16 14.34 1.08
C ASP A 118 -5.06 13.09 1.11
N ASP A 119 -6.03 12.95 0.19
CA ASP A 119 -7.05 11.90 0.24
C ASP A 119 -7.08 10.97 -0.98
N VAL A 120 -6.49 11.39 -2.11
CA VAL A 120 -6.63 10.71 -3.41
C VAL A 120 -5.27 10.43 -4.03
N TYR A 121 -5.15 9.26 -4.67
CA TYR A 121 -4.00 8.81 -5.43
C TYR A 121 -4.44 8.39 -6.84
N ILE A 122 -3.76 8.88 -7.88
CA ILE A 122 -4.06 8.56 -9.28
C ILE A 122 -2.80 8.04 -9.98
N GLY A 123 -2.85 6.78 -10.42
CA GLY A 123 -1.87 6.15 -11.27
C GLY A 123 -2.23 6.30 -12.75
N TRP A 124 -1.30 6.79 -13.55
CA TRP A 124 -1.42 6.92 -14.99
C TRP A 124 -0.27 6.22 -15.70
N VAL A 125 -0.60 5.41 -16.69
CA VAL A 125 0.37 4.72 -17.55
C VAL A 125 0.19 5.23 -18.97
N GLN A 126 1.30 5.58 -19.63
CA GLN A 126 1.25 5.97 -21.04
C GLN A 126 0.60 4.87 -21.88
N LYS A 127 -0.45 5.23 -22.64
CA LYS A 127 -1.26 4.28 -23.41
C LYS A 127 -1.89 3.17 -22.54
N GLY A 128 -2.10 3.44 -21.26
CA GLY A 128 -2.82 2.59 -20.33
C GLY A 128 -4.28 2.46 -20.69
N ASP A 129 -4.91 1.36 -20.29
CA ASP A 129 -6.33 1.11 -20.57
C ASP A 129 -7.22 1.85 -19.55
N VAL A 130 -6.67 2.10 -18.35
CA VAL A 130 -7.37 2.74 -17.24
C VAL A 130 -6.48 3.71 -16.47
N LEU A 131 -7.11 4.68 -15.80
CA LEU A 131 -6.54 5.28 -14.59
C LEU A 131 -6.72 4.30 -13.43
N GLU A 132 -5.67 4.11 -12.64
CA GLU A 132 -5.72 3.40 -11.36
C GLU A 132 -5.96 4.45 -10.27
N ILE A 133 -7.08 4.40 -9.55
CA ILE A 133 -7.45 5.45 -8.59
C ILE A 133 -7.60 4.82 -7.20
N SER A 134 -7.09 5.49 -6.17
CA SER A 134 -7.39 5.16 -4.79
C SER A 134 -7.81 6.41 -4.02
N SER A 135 -8.76 6.24 -3.11
CA SER A 135 -9.42 7.31 -2.38
C SER A 135 -9.59 6.88 -0.92
N VAL A 136 -9.30 7.75 0.02
CA VAL A 136 -9.40 7.45 1.45
C VAL A 136 -10.83 7.71 1.92
N ASP A 137 -11.52 6.64 2.32
CA ASP A 137 -12.82 6.73 2.99
C ASP A 137 -12.65 6.80 4.51
N PRO A 138 -13.29 7.75 5.21
CA PRO A 138 -13.17 7.89 6.65
C PRO A 138 -13.61 6.66 7.47
N GLN A 139 -14.48 5.80 6.91
CA GLN A 139 -15.01 4.62 7.59
C GLN A 139 -14.44 3.31 7.06
N ASN A 140 -13.94 3.27 5.82
CA ASN A 140 -13.58 2.04 5.12
C ASN A 140 -12.10 1.98 4.72
N GLY A 141 -11.32 3.04 4.96
CA GLY A 141 -9.93 3.11 4.56
C GLY A 141 -9.76 3.31 3.06
N ALA A 142 -8.74 2.71 2.45
CA ALA A 142 -8.49 2.89 1.03
C ALA A 142 -9.56 2.19 0.18
N ILE A 143 -10.24 2.94 -0.68
CA ILE A 143 -11.15 2.44 -1.71
C ILE A 143 -10.46 2.55 -3.08
N PHE A 144 -10.64 1.56 -3.93
CA PHE A 144 -9.98 1.47 -5.23
C PHE A 144 -10.99 1.59 -6.35
N TYR A 145 -10.64 2.37 -7.37
CA TYR A 145 -11.44 2.59 -8.56
C TYR A 145 -10.59 2.48 -9.82
N THR A 146 -11.25 2.25 -10.94
CA THR A 146 -10.68 2.43 -12.27
C THR A 146 -11.55 3.34 -13.11
N LEU A 147 -10.93 4.05 -14.04
CA LEU A 147 -11.62 4.81 -15.08
C LEU A 147 -11.03 4.43 -16.43
N SER A 148 -11.86 3.95 -17.35
CA SER A 148 -11.43 3.66 -18.74
C SER A 148 -10.86 4.91 -19.38
N GLN A 149 -9.75 4.74 -20.10
CA GLN A 149 -9.11 5.80 -20.88
C GLN A 149 -9.60 5.84 -22.34
N GLU A 150 -10.68 5.13 -22.65
CA GLU A 150 -11.37 5.26 -23.94
C GLU A 150 -12.29 6.51 -23.93
N GLU A 151 -12.23 7.28 -25.01
CA GLU A 151 -13.12 8.43 -25.20
C GLU A 151 -14.57 7.95 -25.37
N THR A 152 -15.45 8.43 -24.50
CA THR A 152 -16.88 8.08 -24.51
C THR A 152 -17.70 9.27 -24.05
N ASP A 153 -18.95 9.37 -24.49
CA ASP A 153 -19.86 10.45 -24.06
C ASP A 153 -20.14 10.44 -22.55
N ARG A 154 -19.97 9.28 -21.89
CA ARG A 154 -20.28 9.09 -20.46
C ARG A 154 -19.24 8.18 -19.80
N PRO A 155 -18.04 8.69 -19.50
CA PRO A 155 -17.01 7.92 -18.81
C PRO A 155 -17.53 7.46 -17.44
N LYS A 156 -17.28 6.20 -17.09
CA LYS A 156 -17.71 5.61 -15.82
C LYS A 156 -16.54 5.25 -14.95
N ILE A 157 -16.50 5.83 -13.75
CA ILE A 157 -15.61 5.41 -12.68
C ILE A 157 -16.22 4.16 -12.02
N VAL A 158 -15.43 3.09 -11.90
CA VAL A 158 -15.89 1.79 -11.38
C VAL A 158 -15.09 1.43 -10.14
N ARG A 159 -15.77 1.16 -9.02
CA ARG A 159 -15.14 0.63 -7.81
C ARG A 159 -14.65 -0.79 -8.06
N ASP A 160 -13.37 -1.04 -7.79
CA ASP A 160 -12.80 -2.39 -7.78
C ASP A 160 -13.36 -3.19 -6.58
N LYS A 161 -13.71 -4.45 -6.83
CA LYS A 161 -14.30 -5.36 -5.83
C LYS A 161 -13.43 -6.60 -5.59
N GLY A 162 -12.11 -6.49 -5.71
CA GLY A 162 -11.23 -7.61 -5.33
C GLY A 162 -9.82 -7.60 -5.91
N GLN A 163 -9.62 -7.02 -7.10
CA GLN A 163 -8.33 -7.13 -7.79
C GLN A 163 -7.25 -6.32 -7.08
N CYS A 164 -7.56 -5.11 -6.63
CA CYS A 164 -6.63 -4.21 -5.96
C CYS A 164 -6.32 -4.70 -4.54
N ILE A 165 -7.35 -5.09 -3.79
CA ILE A 165 -7.18 -5.54 -2.39
C ILE A 165 -6.36 -6.82 -2.25
N THR A 166 -6.21 -7.62 -3.32
CA THR A 166 -5.29 -8.78 -3.35
C THR A 166 -3.86 -8.39 -2.97
N CYS A 167 -3.42 -7.18 -3.33
CA CYS A 167 -2.11 -6.64 -2.94
C CYS A 167 -2.20 -5.54 -1.87
N HIS A 168 -3.32 -4.83 -1.82
CA HIS A 168 -3.54 -3.66 -0.97
C HIS A 168 -4.18 -3.98 0.39
N ALA A 169 -4.56 -5.22 0.67
CA ALA A 169 -4.99 -5.67 2.00
C ALA A 169 -4.08 -6.80 2.49
N SER A 170 -2.91 -6.44 3.02
CA SER A 170 -1.90 -7.40 3.46
C SER A 170 -1.20 -6.93 4.74
N SER A 171 -0.27 -7.74 5.27
CA SER A 171 0.59 -7.32 6.39
C SER A 171 1.38 -6.03 6.08
N ARG A 172 1.67 -5.76 4.81
CA ARG A 172 2.35 -4.52 4.36
C ARG A 172 1.49 -3.28 4.55
N THR A 173 0.17 -3.43 4.63
CA THR A 173 -0.80 -2.36 4.85
C THR A 173 -1.44 -2.45 6.24
N SER A 174 -0.77 -3.10 7.21
CA SER A 174 -1.29 -3.33 8.58
C SER A 174 -2.54 -4.23 8.65
N GLY A 175 -2.74 -5.08 7.64
CA GLY A 175 -3.87 -5.99 7.56
C GLY A 175 -5.20 -5.31 7.27
N VAL A 176 -5.19 -4.12 6.68
CA VAL A 176 -6.38 -3.39 6.21
C VAL A 176 -6.22 -2.98 4.74
N PRO A 177 -7.32 -2.73 4.01
CA PRO A 177 -7.26 -2.07 2.71
C PRO A 177 -6.52 -0.73 2.81
N GLY A 178 -5.40 -0.61 2.10
CA GLY A 178 -4.46 0.47 2.33
C GLY A 178 -3.47 0.74 1.21
N HIS A 179 -2.63 1.73 1.44
CA HIS A 179 -1.63 2.20 0.47
C HIS A 179 -0.26 1.63 0.80
N LEU A 180 0.55 1.34 -0.22
CA LEU A 180 1.91 0.88 -0.02
C LEU A 180 2.85 1.49 -1.06
N VAL A 181 4.03 1.89 -0.61
CA VAL A 181 5.17 2.28 -1.45
C VAL A 181 6.17 1.14 -1.38
N ARG A 182 6.56 0.60 -2.53
CA ARG A 182 7.52 -0.51 -2.60
C ARG A 182 8.82 -0.04 -3.20
N SER A 183 9.92 -0.43 -2.58
CA SER A 183 11.27 -0.30 -3.09
C SER A 183 11.81 -1.68 -3.45
N VAL A 184 12.35 -1.82 -4.66
CA VAL A 184 12.74 -3.11 -5.24
C VAL A 184 14.04 -2.98 -6.05
N TYR A 185 14.78 -4.07 -6.17
CA TYR A 185 15.85 -4.21 -7.16
C TYR A 185 15.21 -4.49 -8.52
N ALA A 186 15.10 -3.46 -9.36
CA ALA A 186 14.44 -3.54 -10.66
C ALA A 186 15.46 -3.71 -11.79
N SER A 187 15.27 -4.77 -12.59
CA SER A 187 16.07 -5.03 -13.80
C SER A 187 15.89 -3.96 -14.89
N SER A 188 16.69 -4.05 -15.94
CA SER A 188 16.57 -3.21 -17.15
C SER A 188 15.20 -3.32 -17.85
N SER A 189 14.45 -4.39 -17.60
CA SER A 189 13.08 -4.55 -18.09
C SER A 189 12.02 -3.93 -17.16
N GLY A 190 12.42 -3.41 -16.01
CA GLY A 190 11.55 -2.99 -14.90
C GLY A 190 11.08 -4.14 -14.02
N GLN A 191 11.38 -5.41 -14.36
CA GLN A 191 10.98 -6.56 -13.56
C GLN A 191 11.76 -6.59 -12.23
N PRO A 192 11.08 -6.69 -11.07
CA PRO A 192 11.76 -6.85 -9.78
C PRO A 192 12.44 -8.22 -9.64
N PHE A 193 13.64 -8.24 -9.08
CA PHE A 193 14.31 -9.47 -8.62
C PHE A 193 13.79 -9.85 -7.22
N PHE A 194 12.65 -10.53 -7.17
CA PHE A 194 12.01 -10.88 -5.88
C PHE A 194 12.86 -11.79 -4.98
N GLY A 195 13.81 -12.54 -5.54
CA GLY A 195 14.73 -13.41 -4.78
C GLY A 195 15.63 -12.65 -3.80
N SER A 196 15.95 -11.39 -4.11
CA SER A 196 16.82 -10.53 -3.28
C SER A 196 16.02 -9.67 -2.29
N GLY A 197 14.76 -10.02 -2.07
CA GLY A 197 13.86 -9.30 -1.18
C GLY A 197 13.27 -8.03 -1.79
N THR A 198 12.35 -7.42 -1.05
CA THR A 198 11.73 -6.13 -1.39
C THR A 198 11.38 -5.37 -0.12
N PHE A 199 11.42 -4.05 -0.16
CA PHE A 199 11.12 -3.21 0.99
C PHE A 199 9.74 -2.56 0.86
N THR A 200 9.02 -2.47 1.97
CA THR A 200 7.88 -1.56 2.11
C THR A 200 8.43 -0.26 2.67
N THR A 201 8.38 0.81 1.87
CA THR A 201 8.94 2.11 2.23
C THR A 201 7.89 2.93 2.99
N ASP A 202 8.25 3.38 4.18
CA ASP A 202 7.54 4.41 4.94
C ASP A 202 8.53 5.40 5.56
N HIS A 203 8.02 6.42 6.25
CA HIS A 203 8.84 7.48 6.86
C HIS A 203 9.90 6.97 7.87
N ARG A 204 9.81 5.72 8.35
CA ARG A 204 10.77 5.10 9.28
C ARG A 204 11.85 4.31 8.55
N SER A 205 11.65 3.98 7.26
CA SER A 205 12.60 3.20 6.48
C SER A 205 13.94 3.93 6.37
N PRO A 206 15.09 3.26 6.49
CA PRO A 206 16.37 3.91 6.26
C PRO A 206 16.50 4.32 4.78
N PHE A 207 17.15 5.45 4.52
CA PHE A 207 17.24 6.04 3.17
C PHE A 207 17.80 5.08 2.12
N HIS A 208 18.79 4.25 2.51
CA HIS A 208 19.47 3.32 1.60
C HIS A 208 18.59 2.16 1.10
N GLU A 209 17.42 1.93 1.71
CA GLU A 209 16.44 0.94 1.27
C GLU A 209 15.32 1.55 0.41
N ARG A 210 15.31 2.87 0.20
CA ARG A 210 14.19 3.58 -0.42
C ARG A 210 14.31 3.68 -1.94
N TRP A 211 13.14 3.68 -2.59
CA TRP A 211 12.90 4.12 -3.97
C TRP A 211 13.56 3.29 -5.09
N GLY A 212 13.99 2.06 -4.83
CA GLY A 212 14.40 1.14 -5.88
C GLY A 212 13.23 0.86 -6.83
N GLY A 213 13.43 1.04 -8.14
CA GLY A 213 12.34 0.98 -9.12
C GLY A 213 11.63 2.32 -9.39
N TRP A 214 12.11 3.42 -8.82
CA TRP A 214 11.56 4.76 -8.99
C TRP A 214 12.59 5.70 -9.58
N TYR A 215 12.12 6.68 -10.36
CA TYR A 215 12.93 7.88 -10.64
C TYR A 215 12.74 8.88 -9.50
N VAL A 216 13.82 9.56 -9.13
CA VAL A 216 13.87 10.50 -8.01
C VAL A 216 14.62 11.75 -8.45
N THR A 217 14.01 12.92 -8.31
CA THR A 217 14.65 14.21 -8.55
C THR A 217 14.80 15.00 -7.25
N GLY A 218 15.92 15.71 -7.09
CA GLY A 218 16.22 16.53 -5.92
C GLY A 218 17.56 16.16 -5.29
N THR A 219 18.06 17.05 -4.42
CA THR A 219 19.33 16.87 -3.71
C THR A 219 19.11 16.45 -2.26
N HIS A 220 19.89 15.49 -1.77
CA HIS A 220 19.81 14.91 -0.43
C HIS A 220 21.20 14.75 0.23
N GLY A 221 22.22 15.41 -0.33
CA GLY A 221 23.57 15.46 0.23
C GLY A 221 24.26 14.09 0.23
N LYS A 222 24.69 13.63 1.41
CA LYS A 222 25.47 12.40 1.59
C LYS A 222 24.63 11.14 1.85
N GLN A 223 23.33 11.28 2.10
CA GLN A 223 22.45 10.11 2.20
C GLN A 223 22.36 9.42 0.84
N ARG A 224 22.09 8.12 0.82
CA ARG A 224 21.94 7.33 -0.41
C ARG A 224 20.64 6.56 -0.38
N HIS A 225 20.12 6.26 -1.58
CA HIS A 225 18.89 5.53 -1.83
C HIS A 225 19.04 4.73 -3.13
N MET A 226 18.09 3.84 -3.41
CA MET A 226 18.12 2.94 -4.56
C MET A 226 17.48 3.54 -5.83
N GLY A 227 16.81 4.71 -5.71
CA GLY A 227 16.20 5.41 -6.84
C GLY A 227 17.18 5.79 -7.95
N ASN A 228 16.66 5.90 -9.17
CA ASN A 228 17.40 6.17 -10.42
C ASN A 228 18.39 5.07 -10.89
N VAL A 229 18.51 3.95 -10.17
CA VAL A 229 19.47 2.87 -10.51
C VAL A 229 18.74 1.64 -11.04
N ILE A 230 19.34 1.00 -12.05
CA ILE A 230 18.91 -0.30 -12.58
C ILE A 230 19.78 -1.39 -11.98
N ALA A 231 19.16 -2.45 -11.45
CA ALA A 231 19.86 -3.66 -11.05
C ALA A 231 20.24 -4.44 -12.32
N SER A 232 21.48 -4.29 -12.80
CA SER A 232 21.95 -4.95 -14.03
C SER A 232 22.42 -6.37 -13.81
N ASP A 233 23.03 -6.65 -12.66
CA ASP A 233 23.42 -8.00 -12.27
C ASP A 233 22.21 -8.75 -11.72
N ARG A 234 21.96 -9.94 -12.25
CA ARG A 234 20.85 -10.80 -11.81
C ARG A 234 21.26 -11.69 -10.63
N ASP A 235 22.53 -12.05 -10.56
CA ASP A 235 23.06 -12.94 -9.53
C ASP A 235 23.37 -12.13 -8.25
N GLU A 236 23.73 -10.85 -8.41
CA GLU A 236 24.02 -9.93 -7.31
C GLU A 236 23.26 -8.58 -7.45
N PRO A 237 21.92 -8.57 -7.51
CA PRO A 237 21.13 -7.36 -7.78
C PRO A 237 21.18 -6.32 -6.66
N GLU A 238 21.63 -6.69 -5.46
CA GLU A 238 21.89 -5.80 -4.33
C GLU A 238 23.13 -4.91 -4.51
N GLU A 239 24.05 -5.26 -5.42
CA GLU A 239 25.24 -4.46 -5.74
C GLU A 239 24.88 -3.28 -6.67
N LEU A 240 24.06 -2.37 -6.15
CA LEU A 240 23.65 -1.16 -6.86
C LEU A 240 24.72 -0.07 -6.79
N ASP A 241 25.04 0.54 -7.95
CA ASP A 241 25.75 1.81 -8.00
C ASP A 241 24.81 2.98 -7.61
N VAL A 242 24.56 3.10 -6.30
CA VAL A 242 23.72 4.16 -5.71
C VAL A 242 24.33 5.56 -5.84
N GLU A 243 25.62 5.67 -6.13
CA GLU A 243 26.26 6.97 -6.39
C GLU A 243 25.79 7.52 -7.73
N SER A 244 25.66 6.69 -8.77
CA SER A 244 25.16 7.10 -10.08
C SER A 244 23.73 7.66 -10.06
N GLY A 245 22.93 7.29 -9.04
CA GLY A 245 21.53 7.68 -8.89
C GLY A 245 21.30 8.86 -7.92
N ALA A 246 22.33 9.30 -7.21
CA ALA A 246 22.21 10.32 -6.17
C ALA A 246 22.17 11.75 -6.72
N ASN A 247 21.45 12.64 -6.02
CA ASN A 247 21.37 14.08 -6.30
C ASN A 247 21.02 14.44 -7.76
N VAL A 248 20.22 13.60 -8.42
CA VAL A 248 19.73 13.85 -9.79
C VAL A 248 18.71 14.98 -9.76
N VAL A 249 18.90 16.04 -10.53
CA VAL A 249 17.95 17.18 -10.61
C VAL A 249 17.20 17.24 -11.93
N ASP A 250 17.62 16.43 -12.90
CA ASP A 250 17.06 16.38 -14.25
C ASP A 250 17.01 14.92 -14.75
N LEU A 251 15.84 14.52 -15.26
CA LEU A 251 15.59 13.18 -15.78
C LEU A 251 15.79 13.07 -17.29
N SER A 252 16.08 14.16 -18.00
CA SER A 252 16.21 14.18 -19.47
C SER A 252 17.25 13.17 -20.01
N ASN A 253 18.31 12.91 -19.26
CA ASN A 253 19.35 11.94 -19.62
C ASN A 253 18.98 10.48 -19.28
N ARG A 254 17.79 10.26 -18.70
CA ARG A 254 17.33 8.94 -18.24
C ARG A 254 16.06 8.48 -18.95
N ILE A 255 15.13 9.39 -19.21
CA ILE A 255 13.85 9.11 -19.87
C ILE A 255 13.40 10.31 -20.71
N ASP A 256 12.53 10.05 -21.68
CA ASP A 256 11.73 11.10 -22.30
C ASP A 256 10.64 11.56 -21.33
N THR A 257 10.74 12.81 -20.86
CA THR A 257 9.79 13.41 -19.92
C THR A 257 8.64 14.14 -20.59
N ALA A 258 8.70 14.38 -21.91
CA ALA A 258 7.68 15.15 -22.64
C ALA A 258 6.25 14.58 -22.52
N PRO A 259 6.03 13.25 -22.42
CA PRO A 259 4.68 12.69 -22.26
C PRO A 259 4.07 12.85 -20.85
N TYR A 260 4.79 13.43 -19.88
CA TYR A 260 4.35 13.55 -18.49
C TYR A 260 3.94 15.00 -18.16
N LEU A 261 3.05 15.18 -17.18
CA LEU A 261 2.59 16.51 -16.78
C LEU A 261 3.70 17.35 -16.11
N ARG A 262 4.72 16.69 -15.57
CA ARG A 262 5.95 17.31 -15.04
C ARG A 262 7.19 16.55 -15.50
N PRO A 263 8.34 17.22 -15.64
CA PRO A 263 9.60 16.55 -15.95
C PRO A 263 10.30 15.96 -14.71
N THR A 264 9.65 15.98 -13.55
CA THR A 264 10.25 15.67 -12.25
C THR A 264 9.55 14.52 -11.53
N SER A 265 10.25 13.97 -10.54
CA SER A 265 9.74 12.98 -9.58
C SER A 265 10.33 13.32 -8.20
N ASP A 266 9.84 14.40 -7.61
CA ASP A 266 10.48 15.10 -6.50
C ASP A 266 10.64 14.27 -5.20
N ILE A 267 11.84 14.35 -4.61
CA ILE A 267 12.20 13.62 -3.40
C ILE A 267 11.36 14.01 -2.18
N VAL A 268 10.94 15.27 -2.04
CA VAL A 268 10.08 15.72 -0.94
C VAL A 268 8.69 15.15 -1.11
N ALA A 269 8.14 15.17 -2.33
CA ALA A 269 6.86 14.54 -2.62
C ALA A 269 6.87 13.02 -2.31
N LEU A 270 7.99 12.31 -2.60
CA LEU A 270 8.14 10.90 -2.19
C LEU A 270 8.09 10.70 -0.68
N MET A 271 8.75 11.58 0.08
CA MET A 271 8.75 11.51 1.56
C MET A 271 7.38 11.84 2.16
N VAL A 272 6.61 12.74 1.55
CA VAL A 272 5.23 13.01 1.94
C VAL A 272 4.35 11.80 1.62
N LEU A 273 4.46 11.24 0.41
CA LEU A 273 3.70 10.08 -0.03
C LEU A 273 3.87 8.88 0.93
N GLU A 274 5.11 8.52 1.27
CA GLU A 274 5.41 7.38 2.14
C GLU A 274 4.96 7.62 3.60
N HIS A 275 5.01 8.86 4.08
CA HIS A 275 4.49 9.24 5.39
C HIS A 275 2.97 9.06 5.41
N GLN A 276 2.28 9.69 4.46
CA GLN A 276 0.83 9.69 4.35
C GLN A 276 0.27 8.28 4.14
N ALA A 277 0.86 7.47 3.26
CA ALA A 277 0.44 6.09 3.02
C ALA A 277 0.45 5.27 4.32
N ARG A 278 1.50 5.42 5.14
CA ARG A 278 1.58 4.75 6.44
C ARG A 278 0.53 5.25 7.41
N MET A 279 0.30 6.56 7.47
CA MET A 279 -0.68 7.18 8.36
C MET A 279 -2.10 6.72 8.03
N HIS A 280 -2.50 6.70 6.76
CA HIS A 280 -3.81 6.18 6.34
C HIS A 280 -4.03 4.74 6.77
N ASN A 281 -3.03 3.88 6.62
CA ASN A 281 -3.13 2.48 7.04
C ASN A 281 -3.31 2.36 8.56
N LEU A 282 -2.59 3.17 9.34
CA LEU A 282 -2.68 3.17 10.80
C LEU A 282 -4.03 3.68 11.30
N ILE A 283 -4.53 4.78 10.72
CA ILE A 283 -5.82 5.37 11.06
C ILE A 283 -6.95 4.39 10.74
N THR A 284 -6.92 3.78 9.55
CA THR A 284 -7.87 2.75 9.13
C THR A 284 -7.84 1.57 10.10
N ARG A 285 -6.64 1.10 10.45
CA ARG A 285 -6.49 -0.01 11.39
C ARG A 285 -7.08 0.30 12.76
N ALA A 286 -6.76 1.46 13.33
CA ALA A 286 -7.30 1.89 14.61
C ALA A 286 -8.84 2.02 14.58
N ASN A 287 -9.40 2.55 13.48
CA ASN A 287 -10.85 2.62 13.28
C ASN A 287 -11.48 1.23 13.26
N PHE A 288 -10.94 0.30 12.47
CA PHE A 288 -11.49 -1.05 12.34
C PHE A 288 -11.40 -1.83 13.64
N ASP A 289 -10.25 -1.79 14.32
CA ASP A 289 -10.06 -2.45 15.62
C ASP A 289 -11.07 -1.90 16.66
N THR A 290 -11.27 -0.57 16.70
CA THR A 290 -12.22 0.07 17.62
C THR A 290 -13.67 -0.35 17.36
N ARG A 291 -14.11 -0.31 16.09
CA ARG A 291 -15.47 -0.72 15.71
C ARG A 291 -15.71 -2.20 16.02
N SER A 292 -14.71 -3.04 15.77
CA SER A 292 -14.77 -4.48 16.03
C SER A 292 -14.89 -4.74 17.53
N ALA A 293 -14.08 -4.09 18.36
CA ALA A 293 -14.19 -4.18 19.82
C ALA A 293 -15.59 -3.75 20.30
N GLN A 294 -16.09 -2.60 19.84
CA GLN A 294 -17.45 -2.13 20.20
C GLN A 294 -18.58 -3.05 19.72
N HIS A 295 -18.36 -3.84 18.66
CA HIS A 295 -19.35 -4.79 18.17
C HIS A 295 -19.37 -6.08 18.99
N TYR A 296 -18.21 -6.58 19.41
CA TYR A 296 -18.06 -7.83 20.15
C TYR A 296 -18.11 -7.69 21.68
N ASP A 297 -17.92 -6.49 22.23
CA ASP A 297 -18.04 -6.19 23.67
C ASP A 297 -19.51 -6.00 24.14
N LYS A 298 -20.50 -6.20 23.26
CA LYS A 298 -21.93 -6.17 23.58
C LYS A 298 -22.43 -7.52 24.07
#